data_AF-A0A5C6YXD1-F1
#
_entry.id   AF-A0A5C6YXD1-F1
#
_cell.length_a   1.000
_cell.length_b   1.000
_cell.length_c   1.000
_cell.angle_alpha   90.00
_cell.angle_beta   90.00
_cell.angle_gamma   90.00
#
_symmetry.space_group_name_H-M   'P 1'
#
loop_
_entity.id
_entity.type
_entity.pdbx_description
1 polymer ?
#
loop_
_entity_poly.entity_id
_entity_poly.type
_entity_poly.pdbx_seq_one_letter_code
_entity_poly.pdbx_strand_id
1 'polypeptide(L)'
;MSVTEMLKKISFEDINTRPGNLPYSIYELFYHIVFAQKDIVKYTCSDDYTEPKWPDYYWPKEKICRSAVEWETLKAEYTTDRERLKIFLLKEENKLMQPVKNGKGEQTLLRETMLVIEHNAYHTGQMMVILRLLNLH
;
A
#
# COMPACT_ATOMS: atom_id res chain seq x y z
N MET A 1 8.75 7.99 -10.95
CA MET A 1 7.61 7.17 -11.43
C MET A 1 6.76 6.84 -10.21
N SER A 2 5.45 7.08 -10.23
CA SER A 2 4.57 6.71 -9.11
C SER A 2 4.11 5.25 -9.21
N VAL A 3 3.58 4.69 -8.13
CA VAL A 3 2.95 3.36 -8.11
C VAL A 3 1.89 3.25 -9.22
N THR A 4 1.02 4.26 -9.38
CA THR A 4 -0.06 4.23 -10.39
C THR A 4 0.47 4.22 -11.82
N GLU A 5 1.55 4.95 -12.11
CA GLU A 5 2.18 4.90 -13.44
C GLU A 5 2.85 3.55 -13.70
N MET A 6 3.42 2.94 -12.65
CA MET A 6 4.05 1.63 -12.76
C MET A 6 3.02 0.52 -13.04
N LEU A 7 1.87 0.56 -12.37
CA LEU A 7 0.79 -0.41 -12.56
C LEU A 7 0.25 -0.45 -13.99
N LYS A 8 0.34 0.65 -14.76
CA LYS A 8 -0.07 0.69 -16.17
C LYS A 8 0.84 -0.13 -17.09
N LYS A 9 2.08 -0.40 -16.68
CA LYS A 9 3.06 -1.18 -17.46
C LYS A 9 2.94 -2.69 -17.25
N ILE A 10 2.18 -3.12 -16.25
CA ILE A 10 2.15 -4.50 -15.79
C ILE A 10 0.95 -5.21 -16.39
N SER A 11 1.20 -6.26 -17.19
CA SER A 11 0.14 -7.13 -17.68
C SER A 11 -0.36 -8.06 -16.55
N PHE A 12 -1.61 -8.51 -16.62
CA PHE A 12 -2.13 -9.49 -15.66
C PHE A 12 -1.38 -10.82 -15.70
N GLU A 13 -0.81 -11.19 -16.84
CA GLU A 13 -0.05 -12.44 -17.01
C GLU A 13 1.26 -12.42 -16.18
N ASP A 14 1.82 -11.24 -15.94
CA ASP A 14 3.10 -11.06 -15.27
C ASP A 14 2.99 -10.94 -13.74
N ILE A 15 1.83 -10.57 -13.19
CA ILE A 15 1.73 -10.14 -11.77
C ILE A 15 2.11 -11.23 -10.78
N ASN A 16 1.95 -12.49 -11.16
CA ASN A 16 2.21 -13.65 -10.30
C ASN A 16 3.65 -14.19 -10.45
N THR A 17 4.40 -13.70 -11.44
CA THR A 17 5.78 -14.15 -11.68
C THR A 17 6.72 -13.60 -10.62
N ARG A 18 7.48 -14.49 -10.00
CA ARG A 18 8.59 -14.14 -9.09
C ARG A 18 9.90 -14.23 -9.88
N PRO A 19 10.47 -13.11 -10.35
CA PRO A 19 11.67 -13.20 -11.17
C PRO A 19 12.92 -13.45 -10.33
N GLY A 20 13.84 -14.25 -10.88
CA GLY A 20 15.08 -14.64 -10.22
C GLY A 20 14.82 -15.35 -8.89
N ASN A 21 15.53 -14.93 -7.84
CA ASN A 21 15.39 -15.48 -6.48
C ASN A 21 14.65 -14.54 -5.53
N LEU A 22 13.82 -13.62 -6.05
CA LEU A 22 13.04 -12.73 -5.21
C LEU A 22 11.92 -13.52 -4.48
N PRO A 23 11.64 -13.20 -3.21
CA PRO A 23 10.69 -13.98 -2.41
C PRO A 23 9.22 -13.64 -2.68
N TYR A 24 8.94 -12.65 -3.52
CA TYR A 24 7.60 -12.14 -3.83
C TYR A 24 7.47 -11.71 -5.29
N SER A 25 6.24 -11.77 -5.81
CA SER A 25 5.83 -11.26 -7.12
C SER A 25 5.36 -9.80 -7.04
N ILE A 26 5.00 -9.19 -8.18
CA ILE A 26 4.35 -7.87 -8.19
C ILE A 26 3.03 -7.91 -7.40
N TYR A 27 2.23 -8.95 -7.59
CA TYR A 27 0.95 -9.10 -6.89
C TYR A 27 1.14 -9.10 -5.38
N GLU A 28 2.05 -9.93 -4.88
CA GLU A 28 2.30 -10.05 -3.44
C GLU A 28 2.83 -8.74 -2.85
N LEU A 29 3.76 -8.09 -3.55
CA LEU A 29 4.33 -6.83 -3.11
C LEU A 29 3.30 -5.69 -3.16
N PHE A 30 2.48 -5.62 -4.21
CA PHE A 30 1.46 -4.59 -4.30
C PHE A 30 0.33 -4.82 -3.28
N TYR A 31 -0.04 -6.07 -3.00
CA TYR A 31 -0.94 -6.40 -1.90
C TYR A 31 -0.41 -5.87 -0.57
N HIS A 32 0.88 -6.08 -0.29
CA HIS A 32 1.53 -5.55 0.90
C HIS A 32 1.41 -4.02 1.01
N ILE A 33 1.68 -3.30 -0.08
CA ILE A 33 1.51 -1.84 -0.16
C ILE A 33 0.05 -1.45 0.14
N VAL A 34 -0.92 -2.09 -0.50
CA VAL A 34 -2.34 -1.77 -0.33
C VAL A 34 -2.77 -2.01 1.13
N PHE A 35 -2.40 -3.15 1.70
CA PHE A 35 -2.78 -3.51 3.06
C PHE A 35 -2.15 -2.57 4.09
N ALA A 36 -0.83 -2.33 3.99
CA ALA A 36 -0.13 -1.44 4.92
C ALA A 36 -0.69 -0.02 4.86
N GLN A 37 -0.94 0.53 3.66
CA GLN A 37 -1.56 1.84 3.52
C GLN A 37 -2.97 1.86 4.14
N LYS A 38 -3.80 0.86 3.87
CA LYS A 38 -5.17 0.75 4.42
C LYS A 38 -5.16 0.69 5.94
N ASP A 39 -4.23 -0.06 6.52
CA ASP A 39 -4.04 -0.15 7.97
C ASP A 39 -3.63 1.19 8.58
N ILE A 40 -2.61 1.87 8.02
CA ILE A 40 -2.18 3.20 8.50
C ILE A 40 -3.32 4.24 8.36
N VAL A 41 -4.09 4.19 7.28
CA VAL A 41 -5.23 5.09 7.08
C VAL A 41 -6.34 4.84 8.11
N LYS A 42 -6.65 3.57 8.41
CA LYS A 42 -7.61 3.24 9.49
C LYS A 42 -7.07 3.66 10.86
N TYR A 43 -5.79 3.41 11.13
CA TYR A 43 -5.13 3.85 12.35
C TYR A 43 -5.20 5.37 12.52
N THR A 44 -5.06 6.11 11.42
CA THR A 44 -5.09 7.58 11.42
C THR A 44 -6.51 8.13 11.62
N CYS A 45 -7.49 7.57 10.91
CA CYS A 45 -8.77 8.23 10.66
C CYS A 45 -10.01 7.55 11.25
N SER A 46 -9.92 6.29 11.69
CA SER A 46 -11.08 5.46 12.04
C SER A 46 -11.25 5.24 13.55
N ASP A 47 -12.50 5.20 14.00
CA ASP A 47 -12.89 5.02 15.40
C ASP A 47 -12.88 3.55 15.84
N ASP A 48 -13.01 2.65 14.88
CA ASP A 48 -13.11 1.20 15.05
C ASP A 48 -11.79 0.47 14.73
N TYR A 49 -10.66 1.17 14.88
CA TYR A 49 -9.35 0.58 14.60
C TYR A 49 -9.05 -0.61 15.52
N THR A 50 -8.61 -1.71 14.92
CA THR A 50 -8.06 -2.87 15.62
C THR A 50 -6.77 -3.26 14.95
N GLU A 51 -5.70 -3.41 15.73
CA GLU A 51 -4.36 -3.75 15.24
C GLU A 51 -4.38 -5.13 14.54
N PRO A 52 -4.03 -5.20 13.24
CA PRO A 52 -3.90 -6.47 12.54
C PRO A 52 -2.71 -7.28 13.05
N LYS A 53 -2.81 -8.61 13.02
CA LYS A 53 -1.69 -9.47 13.38
C LYS A 53 -0.57 -9.38 12.33
N TRP A 54 0.59 -8.89 12.74
CA TRP A 54 1.80 -8.90 11.93
C TRP A 54 2.52 -10.27 11.98
N PRO A 55 3.13 -10.75 10.88
CA PRO A 55 3.03 -10.25 9.50
C PRO A 55 1.83 -10.84 8.72
N ASP A 56 1.05 -11.71 9.35
CA ASP A 56 0.09 -12.60 8.68
C ASP A 56 -0.92 -11.91 7.75
N TYR A 57 -1.43 -10.73 8.12
CA TYR A 57 -2.40 -10.00 7.30
C TYR A 57 -1.76 -9.08 6.24
N TYR A 58 -0.48 -8.75 6.37
CA TYR A 58 0.22 -7.80 5.49
C TYR A 58 0.74 -8.45 4.20
N TRP A 59 0.46 -9.73 4.01
CA TRP A 59 0.80 -10.51 2.83
C TRP A 59 -0.42 -11.34 2.43
N PRO A 60 -0.62 -11.59 1.12
CA PRO A 60 -1.77 -12.36 0.69
C PRO A 60 -1.60 -13.82 1.13
N LYS A 61 -2.67 -14.43 1.66
CA LYS A 61 -2.66 -15.85 2.03
C LYS A 61 -2.40 -16.74 0.82
N GLU A 62 -3.09 -16.44 -0.27
CA GLU A 62 -2.88 -17.05 -1.57
C GLU A 62 -1.84 -16.22 -2.33
N LYS A 63 -0.68 -16.80 -2.67
CA LYS A 63 0.43 -16.08 -3.32
C LYS A 63 0.23 -15.84 -4.82
N ILE A 64 -1.00 -16.02 -5.29
CA ILE A 64 -1.41 -15.95 -6.69
C ILE A 64 -2.72 -15.19 -6.74
N CYS A 65 -2.78 -14.13 -7.53
CA CYS A 65 -4.02 -13.48 -7.92
C CYS A 65 -4.70 -14.31 -9.01
N ARG A 66 -5.93 -14.74 -8.78
CA ARG A 66 -6.61 -15.73 -9.62
C ARG A 66 -7.43 -15.11 -10.74
N SER A 67 -7.74 -13.81 -10.66
CA SER A 67 -8.53 -13.13 -11.68
C SER A 67 -8.13 -11.68 -11.90
N ALA A 68 -8.34 -11.19 -13.12
CA ALA A 68 -8.17 -9.78 -13.45
C ALA A 68 -9.08 -8.87 -12.60
N VAL A 69 -10.26 -9.36 -12.19
CA VAL A 69 -11.19 -8.62 -11.32
C VAL A 69 -10.61 -8.39 -9.93
N GLU A 70 -9.96 -9.40 -9.33
CA GLU A 70 -9.24 -9.25 -8.06
C GLU A 70 -8.11 -8.23 -8.20
N TRP A 71 -7.39 -8.26 -9.32
CA TRP A 71 -6.30 -7.32 -9.58
C TRP A 71 -6.78 -5.88 -9.72
N GLU A 72 -7.85 -5.63 -10.49
CA GLU A 72 -8.45 -4.30 -10.60
C GLU A 72 -9.02 -3.81 -9.27
N THR A 73 -9.60 -4.71 -8.49
CA THR A 73 -10.11 -4.39 -7.15
C THR A 73 -8.98 -3.93 -6.23
N LEU A 74 -7.86 -4.65 -6.21
CA LEU A 74 -6.70 -4.29 -5.40
C LEU A 74 -6.13 -2.91 -5.80
N LYS A 75 -6.08 -2.62 -7.11
CA LYS A 75 -5.69 -1.28 -7.61
C LYS A 75 -6.67 -0.20 -7.17
N ALA A 76 -7.97 -0.47 -7.21
CA ALA A 76 -9.00 0.45 -6.75
C ALA A 76 -8.91 0.72 -5.25
N GLU A 77 -8.66 -0.29 -4.42
CA GLU A 77 -8.47 -0.15 -2.98
C GLU A 77 -7.30 0.79 -2.65
N TYR A 78 -6.14 0.60 -3.30
CA TYR A 78 -4.98 1.49 -3.13
C TYR A 78 -5.33 2.95 -3.41
N THR A 79 -6.03 3.22 -4.53
CA THR A 79 -6.41 4.59 -4.88
C THR A 79 -7.46 5.17 -3.94
N THR A 80 -8.40 4.34 -3.48
CA THR A 80 -9.48 4.74 -2.57
C THR A 80 -8.93 5.15 -1.21
N ASP A 81 -8.08 4.33 -0.60
CA ASP A 81 -7.52 4.63 0.72
C ASP A 81 -6.53 5.80 0.66
N ARG A 82 -5.79 5.96 -0.45
CA ARG A 82 -4.96 7.15 -0.67
C ARG A 82 -5.80 8.42 -0.75
N GLU A 83 -6.94 8.39 -1.43
CA GLU A 83 -7.83 9.56 -1.51
C GLU A 83 -8.48 9.86 -0.16
N ARG A 84 -8.83 8.83 0.63
CA ARG A 84 -9.31 9.02 2.01
C ARG A 84 -8.29 9.75 2.87
N LEU A 85 -7.02 9.34 2.83
CA LEU A 85 -5.93 10.02 3.55
C LEU A 85 -5.79 11.47 3.10
N LYS A 86 -5.78 11.72 1.79
CA LYS A 86 -5.71 13.07 1.22
C LYS A 86 -6.87 13.95 1.67
N ILE A 87 -8.11 13.47 1.59
CA ILE A 87 -9.29 14.21 2.06
C ILE A 87 -9.16 14.51 3.57
N PHE A 88 -8.70 13.54 4.36
CA PHE A 88 -8.48 13.74 5.79
C PHE A 88 -7.42 14.81 6.05
N LEU A 89 -6.30 14.81 5.33
CA LEU A 89 -5.22 15.80 5.49
C LEU A 89 -5.62 17.22 5.11
N LEU A 90 -6.56 17.38 4.16
CA LEU A 90 -6.99 18.69 3.66
C LEU A 90 -8.05 19.37 4.54
N LYS A 91 -8.54 18.69 5.58
CA LYS A 91 -9.48 19.27 6.55
C LYS A 91 -8.76 20.17 7.54
N GLU A 92 -9.23 21.40 7.71
CA GLU A 92 -8.56 22.41 8.55
C GLU A 92 -8.48 22.00 10.02
N GLU A 93 -9.43 21.21 10.52
CA GLU A 93 -9.43 20.66 11.87
C GLU A 93 -8.30 19.64 12.12
N ASN A 94 -7.80 18.99 11.07
CA ASN A 94 -6.80 17.94 11.16
C ASN A 94 -5.38 18.52 11.09
N LYS A 95 -4.87 18.94 12.24
CA LYS A 95 -3.53 19.55 12.34
C LYS A 95 -2.43 18.50 12.26
N LEU A 96 -1.43 18.74 11.40
CA LEU A 96 -0.30 17.83 11.17
C LEU A 96 0.47 17.43 12.44
N MET A 97 0.62 18.36 13.39
CA MET A 97 1.38 18.13 14.62
C MET A 97 0.54 17.56 15.77
N GLN A 98 -0.77 17.35 15.55
CA GLN A 98 -1.63 16.74 16.57
C GLN A 98 -1.57 15.21 16.49
N PRO A 99 -1.71 14.51 17.62
CA PRO A 99 -1.81 13.06 17.63
C PRO A 99 -3.00 12.56 16.80
N VAL A 100 -2.80 11.45 16.08
CA VAL A 100 -3.88 10.72 15.44
C VAL A 100 -4.72 9.99 16.49
N LYS A 101 -5.97 9.65 16.13
CA LYS A 101 -6.95 9.12 17.09
C LYS A 101 -6.49 7.85 17.79
N ASN A 102 -5.87 6.94 17.07
CA ASN A 102 -5.34 5.68 17.62
C ASN A 102 -3.86 5.78 18.04
N GLY A 103 -3.29 7.00 17.99
CA GLY A 103 -1.90 7.39 18.22
C GLY A 103 -1.40 7.28 19.66
N LYS A 104 -2.29 6.93 20.61
CA LYS A 104 -2.04 6.98 22.07
C LYS A 104 -1.44 8.31 22.57
N GLY A 105 -1.68 9.41 21.85
CA GLY A 105 -1.14 10.73 22.17
C GLY A 105 0.29 11.00 21.69
N GLU A 106 0.97 10.02 21.07
CA GLU A 106 2.38 10.11 20.68
C GLU A 106 2.58 10.24 19.16
N GLN A 107 1.74 9.57 18.38
CA GLN A 107 1.91 9.49 16.93
C GLN A 107 1.11 10.60 16.24
N THR A 108 1.80 11.53 15.58
CA THR A 108 1.18 12.69 14.93
C THR A 108 0.66 12.37 13.53
N LEU A 109 -0.27 13.17 13.04
CA LEU A 109 -0.76 13.06 11.66
C LEU A 109 0.37 13.19 10.62
N LEU A 110 1.36 14.06 10.88
CA LEU A 110 2.55 14.18 10.05
C LEU A 110 3.35 12.88 10.02
N ARG A 111 3.57 12.23 11.18
CA ARG A 111 4.28 10.96 11.27
C ARG A 111 3.61 9.88 10.44
N GLU A 112 2.30 9.69 10.59
CA GLU A 112 1.56 8.65 9.86
C GLU A 112 1.53 8.93 8.35
N THR A 113 1.43 10.20 7.96
CA THR A 113 1.49 10.59 6.55
C THR A 113 2.86 10.29 5.95
N MET A 114 3.94 10.63 6.67
CA MET A 114 5.30 10.32 6.25
C MET A 114 5.52 8.81 6.17
N LEU A 115 4.96 8.04 7.10
CA LEU A 115 5.05 6.58 7.10
C LEU A 115 4.47 5.98 5.82
N VAL A 116 3.29 6.45 5.35
CA VAL A 116 2.72 6.02 4.06
C VAL A 116 3.62 6.43 2.89
N ILE A 117 4.15 7.65 2.90
CA ILE A 117 5.01 8.15 1.81
C ILE A 117 6.30 7.33 1.72
N GLU A 118 6.99 7.12 2.83
CA GLU A 118 8.27 6.41 2.90
C GLU A 118 8.09 4.92 2.55
N HIS A 119 7.07 4.27 3.11
CA HIS A 119 6.73 2.88 2.82
C HIS A 119 6.43 2.68 1.32
N ASN A 120 5.55 3.52 0.77
CA ASN A 120 5.20 3.44 -0.66
C ASN A 120 6.42 3.74 -1.55
N ALA A 121 7.28 4.70 -1.20
CA ALA A 121 8.49 5.02 -1.95
C ALA A 121 9.48 3.85 -1.96
N TYR A 122 9.72 3.24 -0.80
CA TYR A 122 10.57 2.06 -0.65
C TYR A 122 10.08 0.91 -1.54
N HIS A 123 8.80 0.55 -1.44
CA HIS A 123 8.26 -0.56 -2.21
C HIS A 123 8.05 -0.24 -3.70
N THR A 124 7.87 1.03 -4.08
CA THR A 124 7.92 1.44 -5.50
C THR A 124 9.29 1.13 -6.11
N GLY A 125 10.38 1.35 -5.35
CA GLY A 125 11.73 0.96 -5.77
C GLY A 125 11.84 -0.56 -5.99
N GLN A 126 11.27 -1.36 -5.09
CA GLN A 126 11.24 -2.82 -5.24
C GLN A 126 10.40 -3.29 -6.43
N MET A 127 9.23 -2.68 -6.68
CA MET A 127 8.43 -2.96 -7.86
C MET A 127 9.22 -2.68 -9.15
N MET A 128 9.97 -1.57 -9.22
CA MET A 128 10.82 -1.26 -10.37
C MET A 128 11.89 -2.34 -10.63
N VAL A 129 12.48 -2.89 -9.56
CA VAL A 129 13.43 -4.01 -9.68
C VAL A 129 12.76 -5.23 -10.29
N ILE A 130 11.55 -5.58 -9.85
CA ILE A 130 10.79 -6.70 -10.42
C ILE A 130 10.49 -6.45 -11.92
N LEU A 131 10.05 -5.25 -12.30
CA LEU A 131 9.82 -4.92 -13.71
C LEU A 131 11.10 -5.03 -14.55
N ARG A 132 12.25 -4.63 -13.99
CA ARG A 132 13.54 -4.79 -14.67
C ARG A 132 13.88 -6.25 -14.93
N LEU A 133 13.69 -7.10 -13.93
CA LEU A 133 13.97 -8.53 -14.06
C LEU A 133 12.98 -9.26 -14.99
N LEU A 134 11.77 -8.73 -15.16
CA LEU A 134 10.77 -9.23 -16.10
C LEU A 134 10.87 -8.61 -17.51
N ASN A 135 11.80 -7.66 -17.73
CA ASN A 135 11.93 -6.89 -18.97
C ASN A 135 10.67 -6.05 -19.34
N LEU A 136 9.98 -5.49 -18.34
CA LEU A 136 8.75 -4.69 -18.48
C LEU A 136 8.94 -3.17 -18.25
N HIS A 137 10.19 -2.67 -18.33
CA HIS A 137 10.53 -1.31 -17.88
C HIS A 137 10.75 -0.31 -19.00
#